data_AF-A0A2M8PRA2-F1
#
_entry.id   AF-A0A2M8PRA2-F1
#
_cell.length_a   1.000
_cell.length_b   1.000
_cell.length_c   1.000
_cell.angle_alpha   90.00
_cell.angle_beta   90.00
_cell.angle_gamma   90.00
#
_symmetry.space_group_name_H-M   'P 1'
#
loop_
_entity.id
_entity.type
_entity.pdbx_description
1 polymer ?
#
loop_
_entity_poly.entity_id
_entity_poly.type
_entity_poly.pdbx_seq_one_letter_code
_entity_poly.pdbx_strand_id
1 'polypeptide(L)'
;MKYQWNWVDFFRQDIQPPFVIDTATTEHCHDLFKLSFMQGLEVIVTSIPTFEHNQWVTFRRQLATHCEIHKQVDYWLLVGQLIRDYLGVVENLLSNDIEQATSFAQHLLNQKSGVEQFALIACVYHYAQNSIQAQMMLQYLLQNYDLRTPQMQDLLNFYHNLTERQKDVSLLVAYGLTNQEIADKLYIESSVVAEHLTTIFSKFHNVIEYCPDRHGTRYRLIHWLTYLLIEHPYLEFNRAIEY
;
A
#
# COMPACT_ATOMS: atom_id res chain seq x y z
N MET A 1 -6.74 9.01 3.25
CA MET A 1 -5.99 8.71 2.02
C MET A 1 -5.26 7.39 2.27
N LYS A 2 -5.90 6.23 2.04
CA LYS A 2 -5.21 4.93 2.11
C LYS A 2 -4.40 4.85 0.83
N TYR A 3 -3.17 5.32 0.88
CA TYR A 3 -2.24 5.18 -0.23
C TYR A 3 -2.09 3.69 -0.59
N GLN A 4 -2.32 3.35 -1.85
CA GLN A 4 -1.95 2.06 -2.41
C GLN A 4 -0.55 2.20 -2.97
N TRP A 5 0.44 1.83 -2.16
CA TRP A 5 1.84 1.86 -2.56
C TRP A 5 2.26 0.46 -3.01
N ASN A 6 3.09 0.42 -4.05
CA ASN A 6 3.83 -0.79 -4.38
C ASN A 6 5.03 -0.93 -3.44
N TRP A 7 4.81 -1.56 -2.28
CA TRP A 7 5.86 -1.80 -1.29
C TRP A 7 7.03 -2.62 -1.86
N VAL A 8 6.80 -3.41 -2.91
CA VAL A 8 7.87 -4.13 -3.61
C VAL A 8 8.90 -3.17 -4.17
N ASP A 9 8.45 -2.12 -4.86
CA ASP A 9 9.35 -1.16 -5.49
C ASP A 9 10.14 -0.37 -4.45
N PHE A 10 9.51 -0.08 -3.30
CA PHE A 10 10.17 0.56 -2.17
C PHE A 10 11.38 -0.26 -1.68
N PHE A 11 11.22 -1.58 -1.47
CA PHE A 11 12.31 -2.44 -0.98
C PHE A 11 13.28 -2.92 -2.07
N ARG A 12 12.92 -2.78 -3.35
CA ARG A 12 13.82 -3.05 -4.49
C ARG A 12 14.77 -1.90 -4.78
N GLN A 13 14.43 -0.69 -4.37
CA GLN A 13 15.30 0.46 -4.50
C GLN A 13 16.36 0.44 -3.39
N ASP A 14 17.56 0.92 -3.71
CA ASP A 14 18.54 1.25 -2.68
C ASP A 14 17.99 2.42 -1.86
N ILE A 15 17.48 2.11 -0.66
CA ILE A 15 16.96 3.11 0.25
C ILE A 15 18.15 3.92 0.78
N GLN A 16 18.24 5.17 0.34
CA GLN A 16 19.18 6.16 0.87
C GLN A 16 18.36 7.27 1.52
N PRO A 17 18.00 7.10 2.81
CA PRO A 17 17.13 8.08 3.47
C PRO A 17 17.86 9.43 3.50
N PRO A 18 17.13 10.56 3.38
CA PRO A 18 17.73 11.89 3.35
C PRO A 18 18.51 12.22 4.62
N PHE A 19 18.19 11.57 5.74
CA PHE A 19 18.94 11.57 6.98
C PHE A 19 18.52 10.36 7.83
N VAL A 20 19.26 10.10 8.91
CA VAL A 20 18.88 9.15 9.95
C VAL A 20 18.49 9.94 11.19
N ILE A 21 17.46 9.50 11.92
CA ILE A 21 17.09 10.16 13.17
C ILE A 21 18.18 9.85 14.20
N ASP A 22 18.97 10.87 14.54
CA ASP A 22 19.93 10.77 15.64
C ASP A 22 19.18 10.61 16.96
N THR A 23 19.51 9.53 17.63
CA THR A 23 18.90 9.06 18.87
C THR A 23 19.30 9.87 20.10
N ALA A 24 20.37 10.67 20.01
CA ALA A 24 20.89 11.45 21.14
C ALA A 24 20.19 12.81 21.32
N THR A 25 19.77 13.47 20.23
CA THR A 25 19.25 14.85 20.32
C THR A 25 17.79 14.99 19.93
N THR A 26 17.18 14.02 19.21
CA THR A 26 15.82 14.13 18.65
C THR A 26 15.53 15.39 17.81
N GLU A 27 16.53 16.24 17.58
CA GLU A 27 16.42 17.54 16.88
C GLU A 27 15.90 17.39 15.45
N HIS A 28 16.09 16.20 14.86
CA HIS A 28 15.75 15.90 13.48
C HIS A 28 14.32 15.38 13.29
N CYS A 29 13.53 15.18 14.37
CA CYS A 29 12.13 14.77 14.23
C CYS A 29 11.32 15.84 13.46
N HIS A 30 11.66 17.12 13.64
CA HIS A 30 11.01 18.21 12.92
C HIS A 30 11.31 18.21 11.41
N ASP A 31 12.45 17.65 11.00
CA ASP A 31 12.82 17.57 9.59
C ASP A 31 11.99 16.53 8.83
N LEU A 32 11.42 15.52 9.51
CA LEU A 32 10.46 14.59 8.90
C LEU A 32 9.27 15.33 8.29
N PHE A 33 8.82 16.42 8.91
CA PHE A 33 7.65 17.17 8.43
C PHE A 33 7.94 17.98 7.15
N LYS A 34 9.22 18.15 6.79
CA LYS A 34 9.64 18.77 5.53
C LYS A 34 9.73 17.76 4.38
N LEU A 35 9.73 16.47 4.70
CA LEU A 35 9.85 15.39 3.74
C LEU A 35 8.51 15.06 3.08
N SER A 36 8.59 14.51 1.87
CA SER A 36 7.46 13.77 1.32
C SER A 36 7.11 12.57 2.20
N PHE A 37 5.89 12.06 2.08
CA PHE A 37 5.46 10.87 2.83
C PHE A 37 6.43 9.69 2.70
N MET A 38 6.92 9.42 1.48
CA MET A 38 7.80 8.29 1.18
C MET A 38 9.17 8.47 1.80
N GLN A 39 9.77 9.65 1.64
CA GLN A 39 11.03 9.97 2.30
C GLN A 39 10.91 9.87 3.83
N GLY A 40 9.78 10.30 4.41
CA GLY A 40 9.51 10.10 5.83
C GLY A 40 9.43 8.62 6.23
N LEU A 41 8.79 7.78 5.41
CA LEU A 41 8.76 6.33 5.62
C LEU A 41 10.15 5.68 5.50
N GLU A 42 11.00 6.10 4.57
CA GLU A 42 12.38 5.64 4.45
C GLU A 42 13.16 5.90 5.73
N VAL A 43 13.06 7.12 6.27
CA VAL A 43 13.68 7.48 7.55
C VAL A 43 13.13 6.62 8.70
N ILE A 44 11.82 6.38 8.74
CA ILE A 44 11.14 5.55 9.75
C ILE A 44 11.62 4.10 9.71
N VAL A 45 11.62 3.49 8.52
CA VAL A 45 12.03 2.08 8.30
C VAL A 45 13.50 1.86 8.66
N THR A 46 14.36 2.82 8.37
CA THR A 46 15.80 2.72 8.63
C THR A 46 16.18 3.06 10.08
N SER A 47 15.46 3.99 10.73
CA SER A 47 15.81 4.48 12.06
C SER A 47 15.16 3.68 13.20
N ILE A 48 13.87 3.36 13.11
CA ILE A 48 13.15 2.76 14.25
C ILE A 48 13.72 1.42 14.73
N PRO A 49 14.17 0.50 13.84
CA PRO A 49 14.77 -0.75 14.26
C PRO A 49 15.99 -0.58 15.18
N THR A 50 16.72 0.53 15.04
CA THR A 50 17.94 0.79 15.83
C THR A 50 17.65 1.45 17.18
N PHE A 51 16.41 1.87 17.42
CA PHE A 51 16.06 2.58 18.65
C PHE A 51 16.08 1.66 19.87
N GLU A 52 16.67 2.14 20.96
CA GLU A 52 16.40 1.63 22.30
C GLU A 52 14.96 1.96 22.73
N HIS A 53 14.47 1.27 23.76
CA HIS A 53 13.10 1.43 24.24
C HIS A 53 12.75 2.90 24.60
N ASN A 54 13.64 3.54 25.34
CA ASN A 54 13.61 4.94 25.78
C ASN A 54 13.62 5.93 24.60
N GLN A 55 14.38 5.63 23.55
CA GLN A 55 14.44 6.44 22.34
C GLN A 55 13.11 6.34 21.56
N TRP A 56 12.56 5.14 21.41
CA TRP A 56 11.24 4.93 20.80
C TRP A 56 10.13 5.66 21.54
N VAL A 57 10.06 5.54 22.87
CA VAL A 57 9.03 6.22 23.67
C VAL A 57 9.09 7.74 23.48
N THR A 58 10.30 8.30 23.43
CA THR A 58 10.51 9.74 23.25
C THR A 58 10.09 10.18 21.84
N PHE A 59 10.58 9.49 20.81
CA PHE A 59 10.25 9.76 19.42
C PHE A 59 8.75 9.66 19.14
N ARG A 60 8.10 8.59 19.62
CA ARG A 60 6.66 8.39 19.50
C ARG A 60 5.87 9.54 20.13
N ARG A 61 6.29 10.01 21.31
CA ARG A 61 5.65 11.14 21.98
C ARG A 61 5.78 12.42 21.15
N GLN A 62 6.95 12.70 20.61
CA GLN A 62 7.20 13.88 19.78
C GLN A 62 6.37 13.86 18.50
N LEU A 63 6.35 12.74 17.78
CA LEU A 63 5.48 12.58 16.61
C LEU A 63 4.00 12.77 16.97
N ALA A 64 3.53 12.14 18.06
CA ALA A 64 2.12 12.23 18.47
C ALA A 64 1.64 13.67 18.71
N THR A 65 2.51 14.57 19.19
CA THR A 65 2.15 16.00 19.35
C THR A 65 1.86 16.72 18.03
N HIS A 66 2.21 16.13 16.88
CA HIS A 66 2.04 16.71 15.55
C HIS A 66 0.94 16.04 14.71
N CYS A 67 0.23 15.03 15.25
CA CYS A 67 -0.84 14.31 14.53
C CYS A 67 -1.97 15.23 14.03
N GLU A 68 -2.36 16.22 14.83
CA GLU A 68 -3.45 17.15 14.47
C GLU A 68 -3.09 18.04 13.27
N ILE A 69 -1.79 18.29 13.07
CA ILE A 69 -1.27 19.21 12.05
C ILE A 69 -0.94 18.43 10.76
N HIS A 70 -0.41 17.21 10.90
CA HIS A 70 0.12 16.43 9.79
C HIS A 70 -0.55 15.06 9.70
N LYS A 71 -1.51 14.92 8.77
CA LYS A 71 -2.26 13.67 8.53
C LYS A 71 -1.42 12.43 8.22
N GLN A 72 -0.16 12.62 7.81
CA GLN A 72 0.77 11.51 7.54
C GLN A 72 1.39 10.91 8.80
N VAL A 73 1.38 11.64 9.91
CA VAL A 73 2.03 11.23 11.15
C VAL A 73 1.34 10.04 11.78
N ASP A 74 0.01 9.95 11.68
CA ASP A 74 -0.75 8.78 12.16
C ASP A 74 -0.27 7.49 11.49
N TYR A 75 0.06 7.55 10.18
CA TYR A 75 0.57 6.42 9.44
C TYR A 75 2.01 6.07 9.85
N TRP A 76 2.88 7.07 10.02
CA TRP A 76 4.26 6.83 10.48
C TRP A 76 4.30 6.23 11.89
N LEU A 77 3.42 6.69 12.79
CA LEU A 77 3.26 6.15 14.13
C LEU A 77 2.78 4.69 14.09
N LEU A 78 1.76 4.40 13.28
CA LEU A 78 1.25 3.03 13.11
C LEU A 78 2.34 2.11 12.58
N VAL A 79 2.98 2.49 11.46
CA VAL A 79 4.05 1.70 10.83
C VAL A 79 5.21 1.50 11.81
N GLY A 80 5.64 2.56 12.48
CA GLY A 80 6.73 2.49 13.44
C GLY A 80 6.45 1.57 14.62
N GLN A 81 5.23 1.62 15.15
CA GLN A 81 4.81 0.70 16.22
C GLN A 81 4.79 -0.75 15.72
N LEU A 82 4.24 -1.01 14.53
CA LEU A 82 4.22 -2.35 13.95
C LEU A 82 5.63 -2.89 13.70
N ILE A 83 6.56 -2.06 13.21
CA ILE A 83 7.97 -2.43 13.07
C ILE A 83 8.52 -2.90 14.41
N ARG A 84 8.34 -2.10 15.48
CA ARG A 84 8.79 -2.47 16.83
C ARG A 84 8.21 -3.80 17.30
N ASP A 85 6.93 -4.03 17.06
CA ASP A 85 6.24 -5.26 17.47
C ASP A 85 6.73 -6.49 16.69
N TYR A 86 7.12 -6.31 15.42
CA TYR A 86 7.59 -7.40 14.56
C TYR A 86 9.09 -7.69 14.64
N LEU A 87 9.93 -6.83 15.23
CA LEU A 87 11.38 -7.06 15.33
C LEU A 87 11.70 -8.43 15.97
N GLY A 88 11.13 -8.71 17.14
CA GLY A 88 11.36 -9.99 17.82
C GLY A 88 10.74 -11.18 17.10
N VAL A 89 9.67 -10.97 16.32
CA VAL A 89 9.07 -12.02 15.48
C VAL A 89 10.04 -12.41 14.36
N VAL A 90 10.61 -11.41 13.68
CA VAL A 90 11.57 -11.65 12.58
C VAL A 90 12.88 -12.23 13.12
N GLU A 91 13.37 -11.77 14.26
CA GLU A 91 14.54 -12.35 14.92
C GLU A 91 14.35 -13.85 15.22
N ASN A 92 13.18 -14.22 15.75
CA ASN A 92 12.84 -15.62 16.00
C ASN A 92 12.71 -16.41 14.69
N LEU A 93 12.08 -15.84 13.65
CA LEU A 93 12.00 -16.48 12.33
C LEU A 93 13.40 -16.79 11.78
N LEU A 94 14.31 -15.82 11.82
CA LEU A 94 15.69 -15.95 11.35
C LEU A 94 16.54 -16.92 12.17
N SER A 95 16.09 -17.31 13.36
CA SER A 95 16.77 -18.34 14.18
C SER A 95 16.51 -19.77 13.67
N ASN A 96 15.54 -19.97 12.77
CA ASN A 96 15.27 -21.25 12.11
C ASN A 96 16.14 -21.40 10.85
N ASP A 97 16.13 -22.57 10.20
CA ASP A 97 16.73 -22.70 8.87
C ASP A 97 15.96 -21.87 7.83
N ILE A 98 16.63 -21.54 6.72
CA ILE A 98 16.09 -20.62 5.71
C ILE A 98 14.78 -21.11 5.08
N GLU A 99 14.60 -22.41 4.89
CA GLU A 99 13.40 -22.97 4.26
C GLU A 99 12.21 -22.84 5.21
N GLN A 100 12.38 -23.19 6.48
CA GLN A 100 11.37 -23.01 7.52
C GLN A 100 11.05 -21.53 7.76
N ALA A 101 12.07 -20.68 7.91
CA ALA A 101 11.91 -19.25 8.14
C ALA A 101 11.10 -18.60 7.02
N THR A 102 11.38 -18.98 5.78
CA THR A 102 10.69 -18.49 4.58
C THR A 102 9.24 -18.96 4.53
N SER A 103 8.99 -20.25 4.76
CA SER A 103 7.64 -20.83 4.79
C SER A 103 6.77 -20.18 5.88
N PHE A 104 7.32 -20.01 7.09
CA PHE A 104 6.63 -19.33 8.18
C PHE A 104 6.35 -17.88 7.87
N ALA A 105 7.30 -17.16 7.29
CA ALA A 105 7.10 -15.76 6.92
C ALA A 105 6.01 -15.61 5.85
N GLN A 106 5.96 -16.47 4.84
CA GLN A 106 4.86 -16.46 3.86
C GLN A 106 3.51 -16.72 4.53
N HIS A 107 3.43 -17.74 5.39
CA HIS A 107 2.21 -18.06 6.12
C HIS A 107 1.75 -16.88 6.98
N LEU A 108 2.69 -16.23 7.67
CA LEU A 108 2.42 -15.06 8.50
C LEU A 108 1.95 -13.89 7.64
N LEU A 109 2.66 -13.56 6.56
CA LEU A 109 2.27 -12.48 5.64
C LEU A 109 0.85 -12.67 5.09
N ASN A 110 0.45 -13.89 4.75
CA ASN A 110 -0.89 -14.20 4.22
C ASN A 110 -2.04 -13.92 5.20
N GLN A 111 -1.75 -13.83 6.50
CA GLN A 111 -2.75 -13.55 7.54
C GLN A 111 -2.79 -12.08 7.96
N LYS A 112 -1.94 -11.24 7.36
CA LYS A 112 -1.70 -9.87 7.79
C LYS A 112 -2.27 -8.86 6.80
N SER A 113 -2.71 -7.72 7.34
CA SER A 113 -3.10 -6.59 6.51
C SER A 113 -1.89 -6.02 5.74
N GLY A 114 -2.13 -5.27 4.66
CA GLY A 114 -1.03 -4.72 3.84
C GLY A 114 -0.02 -3.86 4.61
N VAL A 115 -0.45 -3.15 5.66
CA VAL A 115 0.45 -2.35 6.50
C VAL A 115 1.28 -3.21 7.46
N GLU A 116 0.70 -4.31 7.95
CA GLU A 116 1.42 -5.29 8.78
C GLU A 116 2.40 -6.10 7.94
N GLN A 117 2.03 -6.46 6.71
CA GLN A 117 2.93 -7.08 5.73
C GLN A 117 4.14 -6.17 5.45
N PHE A 118 3.88 -4.87 5.21
CA PHE A 118 4.95 -3.88 5.05
C PHE A 118 5.88 -3.82 6.25
N ALA A 119 5.32 -3.72 7.47
CA ALA A 119 6.12 -3.64 8.69
C ALA A 119 6.97 -4.89 8.91
N LEU A 120 6.42 -6.08 8.64
CA LEU A 120 7.16 -7.32 8.74
C LEU A 120 8.34 -7.36 7.78
N ILE A 121 8.14 -6.90 6.53
CA ILE A 121 9.21 -6.88 5.53
C ILE A 121 10.22 -5.78 5.79
N ALA A 122 9.80 -4.63 6.33
CA ALA A 122 10.71 -3.61 6.82
C ALA A 122 11.66 -4.17 7.89
N CYS A 123 11.16 -5.03 8.79
CA CYS A 123 12.00 -5.73 9.75
C CYS A 123 12.98 -6.71 9.06
N VAL A 124 12.50 -7.54 8.12
CA VAL A 124 13.40 -8.45 7.36
C VAL A 124 14.48 -7.66 6.60
N TYR A 125 14.09 -6.54 5.99
CA TYR A 125 14.99 -5.61 5.29
C TYR A 125 16.06 -5.04 6.22
N HIS A 126 15.67 -4.64 7.44
CA HIS A 126 16.63 -4.18 8.44
C HIS A 126 17.68 -5.25 8.77
N TYR A 127 17.24 -6.48 9.06
CA TYR A 127 18.18 -7.58 9.34
C TYR A 127 19.03 -7.95 8.11
N ALA A 128 18.48 -7.82 6.90
CA ALA A 128 19.20 -8.07 5.66
C ALA A 128 20.42 -7.15 5.46
N GLN A 129 20.49 -6.00 6.13
CA GLN A 129 21.69 -5.15 6.09
C GLN A 129 22.93 -5.83 6.69
N ASN A 130 22.73 -6.79 7.61
CA ASN A 130 23.82 -7.40 8.37
C ASN A 130 23.78 -8.95 8.39
N SER A 131 22.75 -9.57 7.83
CA SER A 131 22.58 -11.04 7.84
C SER A 131 22.32 -11.58 6.44
N ILE A 132 23.19 -12.48 5.98
CA ILE A 132 23.06 -13.20 4.69
C ILE A 132 21.74 -13.98 4.65
N GLN A 133 21.36 -14.61 5.76
CA GLN A 133 20.10 -15.36 5.83
C GLN A 133 18.89 -14.44 5.64
N ALA A 134 18.89 -13.27 6.27
CA ALA A 134 17.84 -12.27 6.08
C ALA A 134 17.84 -11.69 4.65
N GLN A 135 19.02 -11.54 4.01
CA GLN A 135 19.11 -11.14 2.59
C GLN A 135 18.46 -12.18 1.68
N MET A 136 18.77 -13.47 1.87
CA MET A 136 18.18 -14.56 1.09
C MET A 136 16.67 -14.62 1.29
N MET A 137 16.21 -14.48 2.53
CA MET A 137 14.80 -14.45 2.87
C MET A 137 14.10 -13.24 2.24
N LEU A 138 14.66 -12.04 2.36
CA LEU A 138 14.14 -10.82 1.74
C LEU A 138 14.04 -11.01 0.23
N GLN A 139 15.10 -11.48 -0.43
CA GLN A 139 15.11 -11.71 -1.87
C GLN A 139 14.03 -12.70 -2.27
N TYR A 140 13.89 -13.80 -1.54
CA TYR A 140 12.84 -14.78 -1.79
C TYR A 140 11.45 -14.15 -1.65
N LEU A 141 11.19 -13.38 -0.58
CA LEU A 141 9.90 -12.74 -0.36
C LEU A 141 9.59 -11.71 -1.46
N LEU A 142 10.56 -10.89 -1.88
CA LEU A 142 10.39 -9.90 -2.95
C LEU A 142 10.20 -10.53 -4.35
N GLN A 143 10.59 -11.79 -4.53
CA GLN A 143 10.44 -12.55 -5.78
C GLN A 143 9.16 -13.39 -5.82
N ASN A 144 8.81 -14.05 -4.72
CA ASN A 144 7.79 -15.09 -4.66
C ASN A 144 6.54 -14.68 -3.90
N TYR A 145 6.62 -13.65 -3.07
CA TYR A 145 5.46 -13.10 -2.39
C TYR A 145 4.95 -11.90 -3.18
N ASP A 146 3.70 -11.98 -3.63
CA ASP A 146 3.05 -10.84 -4.27
C ASP A 146 2.71 -9.80 -3.20
N LEU A 147 3.68 -8.93 -2.89
CA LEU A 147 3.48 -7.80 -2.00
C LEU A 147 2.74 -6.66 -2.67
N ARG A 148 2.34 -6.84 -3.94
CA ARG A 148 1.23 -6.11 -4.51
C ARG A 148 0.02 -6.66 -3.77
N THR A 149 -0.42 -5.90 -2.78
CA THR A 149 -1.60 -6.12 -1.93
C THR A 149 -2.63 -7.12 -2.50
N PRO A 150 -3.24 -7.99 -1.67
CA PRO A 150 -4.39 -8.86 -2.02
C PRO A 150 -5.49 -8.17 -2.87
N GLN A 151 -5.54 -6.84 -2.75
CA GLN A 151 -6.31 -5.90 -3.54
C GLN A 151 -6.19 -6.07 -5.07
N MET A 152 -5.06 -6.46 -5.67
CA MET A 152 -4.97 -6.53 -7.14
C MET A 152 -5.73 -7.73 -7.73
N GLN A 153 -5.65 -8.90 -7.09
CA GLN A 153 -6.44 -10.05 -7.52
C GLN A 153 -7.92 -9.82 -7.27
N ASP A 154 -8.27 -9.20 -6.14
CA ASP A 154 -9.65 -8.80 -5.85
C ASP A 154 -10.17 -7.75 -6.84
N LEU A 155 -9.30 -6.88 -7.37
CA LEU A 155 -9.64 -5.94 -8.44
C LEU A 155 -9.88 -6.62 -9.78
N LEU A 156 -9.00 -7.55 -10.15
CA LEU A 156 -9.18 -8.33 -11.36
C LEU A 156 -10.50 -9.09 -11.27
N ASN A 157 -10.76 -9.74 -10.14
CA ASN A 157 -12.01 -10.44 -9.88
C ASN A 157 -13.21 -9.48 -9.94
N PHE A 158 -13.11 -8.31 -9.30
CA PHE A 158 -14.13 -7.26 -9.37
C PHE A 158 -14.42 -6.84 -10.81
N TYR A 159 -13.39 -6.52 -11.59
CA TYR A 159 -13.50 -6.06 -12.97
C TYR A 159 -14.08 -7.16 -13.87
N HIS A 160 -13.64 -8.41 -13.71
CA HIS A 160 -14.18 -9.55 -14.44
C HIS A 160 -15.66 -9.83 -14.12
N ASN A 161 -16.10 -9.54 -12.89
CA ASN A 161 -17.48 -9.66 -12.42
C ASN A 161 -18.40 -8.48 -12.82
N LEU A 162 -17.86 -7.46 -13.49
CA LEU A 162 -18.67 -6.44 -14.14
C LEU A 162 -19.30 -7.01 -15.41
N THR A 163 -20.53 -6.60 -15.72
CA THR A 163 -21.11 -6.88 -17.03
C THR A 163 -20.32 -6.14 -18.11
N GLU A 164 -20.42 -6.56 -19.36
CA GLU A 164 -19.73 -5.87 -20.46
C GLU A 164 -20.07 -4.38 -20.47
N ARG A 165 -21.35 -4.01 -20.28
CA ARG A 165 -21.72 -2.59 -20.21
C ARG A 165 -21.13 -1.85 -19.01
N GLN A 166 -21.02 -2.51 -17.86
CA GLN A 166 -20.38 -1.93 -16.68
C GLN A 166 -18.88 -1.75 -16.90
N LYS A 167 -18.21 -2.64 -17.65
CA LYS A 167 -16.80 -2.49 -18.03
C LYS A 167 -16.57 -1.28 -18.93
N ASP A 168 -17.43 -1.05 -19.93
CA ASP A 168 -17.36 0.16 -20.77
C ASP A 168 -17.43 1.43 -19.93
N VAL A 169 -18.43 1.52 -19.05
CA VAL A 169 -18.60 2.66 -18.15
C VAL A 169 -17.38 2.83 -17.24
N SER A 170 -16.87 1.72 -16.69
CA SER A 170 -15.70 1.73 -15.80
C SER A 170 -14.43 2.22 -16.51
N LEU A 171 -14.19 1.79 -17.74
CA LEU A 171 -13.06 2.22 -18.56
C LEU A 171 -13.11 3.74 -18.79
N LEU A 172 -14.26 4.27 -19.19
CA LEU A 172 -14.42 5.70 -19.43
C LEU A 172 -14.30 6.53 -18.14
N VAL A 173 -14.74 5.97 -17.00
CA VAL A 173 -14.55 6.56 -15.67
C VAL A 173 -13.07 6.61 -15.29
N ALA A 174 -12.29 5.58 -15.61
CA ALA A 174 -10.85 5.54 -15.35
C ALA A 174 -10.09 6.65 -16.10
N TYR A 175 -10.60 7.09 -17.26
CA TYR A 175 -10.09 8.25 -17.99
C TYR A 175 -10.62 9.59 -17.46
N GLY A 176 -11.43 9.58 -16.39
CA GLY A 176 -11.91 10.79 -15.72
C GLY A 176 -13.13 11.44 -16.36
N LEU A 177 -13.84 10.75 -17.27
CA LEU A 177 -15.02 11.32 -17.92
C LEU A 177 -16.20 11.51 -16.95
N THR A 178 -17.02 12.52 -17.24
CA THR A 178 -18.29 12.80 -16.58
C THR A 178 -19.41 11.90 -17.09
N ASN A 179 -20.51 11.79 -16.33
CA ASN A 179 -21.64 10.96 -16.73
C ASN A 179 -22.22 11.35 -18.11
N GLN A 180 -22.18 12.64 -18.45
CA GLN A 180 -22.66 13.12 -19.74
C GLN A 180 -21.70 12.71 -20.88
N GLU A 181 -20.39 12.89 -20.70
CA GLU A 181 -19.40 12.47 -21.71
C GLU A 181 -19.40 10.95 -21.95
N ILE A 182 -19.62 10.17 -20.88
CA ILE A 182 -19.80 8.72 -20.96
C ILE A 182 -21.07 8.38 -21.73
N ALA A 183 -22.18 9.05 -21.41
CA ALA A 183 -23.47 8.87 -22.06
C ALA A 183 -23.38 9.13 -23.57
N ASP A 184 -22.72 10.22 -23.95
CA ASP A 184 -22.50 10.61 -25.35
C ASP A 184 -21.65 9.57 -26.09
N LYS A 185 -20.55 9.07 -25.47
CA LYS A 185 -19.70 8.04 -26.07
C LYS A 185 -20.40 6.69 -26.23
N LEU A 186 -21.28 6.36 -25.30
CA LEU A 186 -21.96 5.07 -25.25
C LEU A 186 -23.36 5.09 -25.87
N TYR A 187 -23.81 6.25 -26.37
CA TYR A 187 -25.15 6.46 -26.95
C TYR A 187 -26.29 6.02 -26.02
N ILE A 188 -26.22 6.42 -24.75
CA ILE A 188 -27.24 6.14 -23.71
C ILE A 188 -27.56 7.41 -22.92
N GLU A 189 -28.61 7.36 -22.10
CA GLU A 189 -28.96 8.45 -21.20
C GLU A 189 -27.97 8.56 -20.02
N SER A 190 -27.69 9.79 -19.57
CA SER A 190 -26.81 10.04 -18.43
C SER A 190 -27.34 9.48 -17.11
N SER A 191 -28.65 9.30 -16.99
CA SER A 191 -29.31 8.59 -15.89
C SER A 191 -28.97 7.10 -15.85
N VAL A 192 -28.86 6.45 -17.01
CA VAL A 192 -28.47 5.04 -17.13
C VAL A 192 -27.00 4.86 -16.76
N VAL A 193 -26.13 5.81 -17.13
CA VAL A 193 -24.74 5.83 -16.66
C VAL A 193 -24.67 5.92 -15.12
N ALA A 194 -25.49 6.78 -14.51
CA ALA A 194 -25.54 6.92 -13.06
C ALA A 194 -26.01 5.62 -12.37
N GLU A 195 -26.94 4.89 -12.97
CA GLU A 195 -27.41 3.59 -12.46
C GLU A 195 -26.30 2.52 -12.54
N HIS A 196 -25.60 2.42 -13.67
CA HIS A 196 -24.42 1.56 -13.80
C HIS A 196 -23.35 1.90 -12.76
N LEU A 197 -23.03 3.17 -12.61
CA LEU A 197 -22.07 3.65 -11.60
C LEU A 197 -22.50 3.31 -10.18
N THR A 198 -23.78 3.47 -9.83
CA THR A 198 -24.31 3.09 -8.51
C THR A 198 -24.10 1.60 -8.23
N THR A 199 -24.36 0.76 -9.23
CA THR A 199 -24.13 -0.69 -9.14
C THR A 199 -22.63 -1.01 -9.02
N ILE A 200 -21.79 -0.38 -9.84
CA ILE A 200 -20.33 -0.55 -9.81
C ILE A 200 -19.78 -0.12 -8.44
N PHE A 201 -20.20 1.02 -7.90
CA PHE A 201 -19.80 1.48 -6.57
C PHE A 201 -20.24 0.52 -5.48
N SER A 202 -21.43 -0.06 -5.58
CA SER A 202 -21.93 -1.03 -4.60
C SER A 202 -21.10 -2.32 -4.63
N LYS A 203 -20.76 -2.83 -5.83
CA LYS A 203 -19.85 -3.98 -5.99
C LYS A 203 -18.43 -3.66 -5.51
N PHE A 204 -17.91 -2.48 -5.86
CA PHE A 204 -16.56 -2.02 -5.48
C PHE A 204 -16.45 -1.84 -3.97
N HIS A 205 -17.51 -1.37 -3.31
CA HIS A 205 -17.56 -1.26 -1.86
C HIS A 205 -17.33 -2.59 -1.15
N ASN A 206 -17.79 -3.71 -1.71
CA ASN A 206 -17.57 -5.03 -1.14
C ASN A 206 -16.13 -5.55 -1.30
N VAL A 207 -15.34 -4.88 -2.15
CA VAL A 207 -13.95 -5.24 -2.48
C VAL A 207 -12.96 -4.39 -1.67
N ILE A 208 -13.38 -3.21 -1.22
CA ILE A 208 -12.55 -2.31 -0.40
C ILE A 208 -12.97 -2.37 1.07
N GLU A 209 -12.01 -2.39 2.00
CA GLU A 209 -12.31 -2.07 3.40
C GLU A 209 -12.78 -0.62 3.51
N TYR A 210 -14.06 -0.44 3.86
CA TYR A 210 -14.71 0.85 3.97
C TYR A 210 -14.05 1.76 5.01
N CYS A 211 -13.77 3.00 4.64
CA CYS A 211 -13.46 4.08 5.58
C CYS A 211 -14.26 5.33 5.17
N PRO A 212 -15.01 5.96 6.10
CA PRO A 212 -16.07 6.89 5.74
C PRO A 212 -15.51 8.30 5.50
N ASP A 213 -15.21 8.62 4.24
CA ASP A 213 -15.09 10.00 3.78
C ASP A 213 -16.15 10.30 2.71
N ARG A 214 -16.83 11.46 2.87
CA ARG A 214 -18.04 11.85 2.14
C ARG A 214 -17.88 11.97 0.61
N HIS A 215 -16.66 11.86 0.07
CA HIS A 215 -16.35 11.96 -1.36
C HIS A 215 -15.38 10.88 -1.87
N GLY A 216 -14.96 9.91 -1.05
CA GLY A 216 -13.78 9.08 -1.36
C GLY A 216 -14.02 7.90 -2.32
N THR A 217 -15.23 7.37 -2.44
CA THR A 217 -15.46 6.11 -3.21
C THR A 217 -15.31 6.30 -4.71
N ARG A 218 -15.81 7.40 -5.27
CA ARG A 218 -15.70 7.68 -6.72
C ARG A 218 -14.26 7.90 -7.14
N TYR A 219 -13.54 8.78 -6.42
CA TYR A 219 -12.13 9.04 -6.72
C TYR A 219 -11.27 7.79 -6.55
N ARG A 220 -11.56 6.96 -5.53
CA ARG A 220 -10.88 5.66 -5.38
C ARG A 220 -11.18 4.74 -6.55
N LEU A 221 -12.43 4.57 -6.96
CA LEU A 221 -12.75 3.75 -8.12
C LEU A 221 -11.99 4.21 -9.37
N ILE A 222 -11.97 5.51 -9.65
CA ILE A 222 -11.21 6.08 -10.78
C ILE A 222 -9.74 5.68 -10.65
N HIS A 223 -9.09 6.04 -9.54
CA HIS A 223 -7.66 5.78 -9.34
C HIS A 223 -7.30 4.29 -9.44
N TRP A 224 -8.14 3.44 -8.86
CA TRP A 224 -7.96 2.00 -8.84
C TRP A 224 -8.15 1.38 -10.23
N LEU A 225 -9.16 1.80 -10.98
CA LEU A 225 -9.36 1.35 -12.35
C LEU A 225 -8.24 1.85 -13.27
N THR A 226 -7.81 3.10 -13.14
CA THR A 226 -6.67 3.64 -13.90
C THR A 226 -5.42 2.80 -13.64
N TYR A 227 -5.13 2.50 -12.38
CA TYR A 227 -3.99 1.68 -12.01
C TYR A 227 -4.11 0.24 -12.55
N LEU A 228 -5.28 -0.40 -12.40
CA LEU A 228 -5.55 -1.73 -12.93
C LEU A 228 -5.27 -1.81 -14.44
N LEU A 229 -5.72 -0.82 -15.21
CA LEU A 229 -5.58 -0.81 -16.67
C LEU A 229 -4.14 -0.54 -17.13
N ILE A 230 -3.39 0.29 -16.40
CA ILE A 230 -1.95 0.50 -16.64
C ILE A 230 -1.17 -0.80 -16.43
N GLU A 231 -1.44 -1.52 -15.33
CA GLU A 231 -0.75 -2.77 -15.00
C GLU A 231 -1.23 -3.95 -15.88
N HIS A 232 -2.46 -3.90 -16.40
CA HIS A 232 -3.06 -4.95 -17.23
C HIS A 232 -3.63 -4.41 -18.56
N PRO A 233 -2.77 -3.94 -19.50
CA PRO A 233 -3.23 -3.29 -20.73
C PRO A 233 -4.13 -4.16 -21.62
N TYR A 234 -3.99 -5.49 -21.54
CA TYR A 234 -4.82 -6.45 -22.29
C TYR A 234 -6.32 -6.33 -21.97
N LEU A 235 -6.69 -5.77 -20.81
CA LEU A 235 -8.08 -5.52 -20.45
C LEU A 235 -8.71 -4.41 -21.29
N GLU A 236 -7.92 -3.45 -21.78
CA GLU A 236 -8.38 -2.40 -22.71
C GLU A 236 -8.47 -2.94 -24.13
N PHE A 237 -7.46 -3.68 -24.58
CA PHE A 237 -7.39 -4.21 -25.94
C PHE A 237 -8.55 -5.14 -26.29
N ASN A 238 -8.98 -5.99 -25.35
CA ASN A 238 -10.13 -6.87 -25.56
C ASN A 238 -11.45 -6.11 -25.75
N ARG A 239 -11.51 -4.83 -25.36
CA ARG A 239 -12.72 -3.98 -25.50
C ARG A 239 -12.74 -3.21 -26.82
N ALA A 240 -11.57 -2.85 -27.33
CA ALA A 240 -11.44 -2.08 -28.56
C ALA A 240 -11.83 -2.88 -29.83
N ILE A 241 -11.96 -4.21 -29.73
CA ILE A 241 -12.26 -5.10 -30.86
C ILE A 241 -13.79 -5.23 -31.10
N GLU A 242 -14.63 -4.75 -30.18
CA GLU A 242 -16.09 -4.93 -30.23
C GLU A 242 -16.89 -3.71 -30.73
N TYR A 243 -16.22 -2.64 -31.17
CA TYR A 243 -16.83 -1.43 -31.75
C TYR A 243 -16.46 -1.27 -33.23
#